data_AF-A0A6H5IJZ9-F1
#
_entry.id   AF-A0A6H5IJZ9-F1
#
_cell.length_a   1.000
_cell.length_b   1.000
_cell.length_c   1.000
_cell.angle_alpha   90.00
_cell.angle_beta   90.00
_cell.angle_gamma   90.00
#
_symmetry.space_group_name_H-M   'P 1'
#
loop_
_entity.id
_entity.type
_entity.pdbx_description
1 polymer ?
#
loop_
_entity_poly.entity_id
_entity_poly.type
_entity_poly.pdbx_seq_one_letter_code
_entity_poly.pdbx_strand_id
1 'polypeptide(L)' 'MVAIDDTWQADLVEMIPYAKVNSGYKYLLTVIDNFSKYAWSVGVKSKSAEDVSRAMASILSS' A
#
# COMPACT_ATOMS: atom_id res chain seq x y z
N MET A 1 -1.72 7.11 25.48
CA MET A 1 -0.43 6.60 24.98
C MET A 1 -0.73 5.86 23.70
N VAL A 2 -0.19 6.32 22.57
CA VAL A 2 -0.26 5.61 21.28
C VAL A 2 1.06 4.85 21.17
N ALA A 3 0.99 3.52 21.11
CA ALA A 3 2.14 2.64 20.97
C ALA A 3 2.72 2.69 19.54
N ILE A 4 3.92 2.15 19.39
CA ILE A 4 4.48 1.82 18.06
C ILE A 4 3.51 0.82 17.42
N ASP A 5 3.17 1.01 16.15
CA ASP A 5 2.17 0.22 15.40
C ASP A 5 0.70 0.35 15.83
N ASP A 6 0.32 1.31 16.69
CA ASP A 6 -1.10 1.52 17.05
C ASP A 6 -1.90 2.22 15.94
N THR A 7 -1.26 3.04 15.11
CA THR A 7 -1.94 3.83 14.06
C THR A 7 -1.18 3.80 12.75
N TRP A 8 -1.78 3.14 11.77
CA TRP A 8 -1.25 3.00 10.42
C TRP A 8 -2.12 3.85 9.49
N GLN A 9 -1.49 4.62 8.60
CA GLN A 9 -2.19 5.31 7.53
C GLN A 9 -1.91 4.58 6.22
N ALA A 10 -2.97 4.23 5.51
CA ALA A 10 -2.88 3.60 4.20
C ALA A 10 -3.62 4.46 3.17
N ASP A 11 -3.00 4.63 2.02
CA ASP A 11 -3.60 5.32 0.87
C ASP A 11 -3.32 4.55 -0.42
N LEU A 12 -4.19 4.73 -1.41
CA LEU A 12 -4.07 4.09 -2.72
C LEU A 12 -3.90 5.15 -3.80
N VAL A 13 -2.67 5.29 -4.28
CA VAL A 13 -2.36 6.25 -5.35
C VAL A 13 -2.73 5.64 -6.70
N GLU A 14 -3.49 6.38 -7.51
CA GLU A 14 -3.88 5.95 -8.85
C GLU A 14 -2.78 6.28 -9.87
N MET A 15 -2.22 5.23 -10.47
CA MET A 15 -1.18 5.29 -11.51
C MET A 15 -1.66 4.70 -12.84
N ILE A 16 -2.98 4.70 -13.07
CA ILE A 16 -3.63 4.10 -14.25
C ILE A 16 -2.99 4.56 -15.58
N PRO A 17 -2.66 5.86 -15.80
CA PRO A 17 -2.02 6.30 -17.04
C PRO A 17 -0.65 5.65 -17.30
N TYR A 18 0.04 5.26 -16.22
CA TYR A 18 1.38 4.67 -16.26
C TYR A 18 1.37 3.14 -16.31
N ALA A 19 0.21 2.51 -16.37
CA ALA A 19 0.11 1.05 -16.34
C ALA A 19 0.88 0.37 -17.49
N LYS A 20 1.04 1.02 -18.64
CA LYS A 20 1.84 0.48 -19.76
C LYS A 20 3.33 0.42 -19.47
N VAL A 21 3.85 1.38 -18.69
CA VAL A 21 5.27 1.45 -18.32
C VAL A 21 5.57 0.80 -16.98
N ASN A 22 4.54 0.55 -16.16
CA ASN A 22 4.63 -0.09 -14.86
C ASN A 22 4.07 -1.52 -14.89
N SER A 23 4.34 -2.31 -15.94
CA SER A 23 3.97 -3.74 -16.03
C SER A 23 2.50 -4.09 -15.69
N GLY A 24 1.57 -3.18 -15.99
CA GLY A 24 0.14 -3.31 -15.71
C GLY A 24 -0.29 -2.93 -14.30
N TYR A 25 0.62 -2.46 -13.43
CA TYR A 25 0.29 -1.91 -12.12
C TYR A 25 -0.39 -0.55 -12.28
N LYS A 26 -1.63 -0.47 -11.79
CA LYS A 26 -2.52 0.69 -11.94
C LYS A 26 -2.64 1.49 -10.66
N TYR A 27 -2.27 0.90 -9.54
CA TYR A 27 -2.41 1.49 -8.23
C TYR A 27 -1.14 1.23 -7.42
N LEU A 28 -0.88 2.09 -6.45
CA LEU A 28 0.21 1.94 -5.51
C LEU A 28 -0.38 2.04 -4.10
N LEU A 29 -0.34 0.95 -3.35
CA LEU A 29 -0.73 0.94 -1.95
C LEU A 29 0.46 1.46 -1.14
N THR A 30 0.28 2.62 -0.51
CA THR A 30 1.27 3.22 0.38
C THR A 30 0.77 3.14 1.80
N VAL A 31 1.59 2.57 2.68
CA VAL A 31 1.27 2.39 4.10
C VAL A 31 2.37 3.02 4.92
N ILE A 32 2.00 3.85 5.89
CA ILE A 32 2.94 4.56 6.76
C ILE A 32 2.59 4.21 8.21
N ASP A 33 3.58 3.74 8.96
CA ASP A 33 3.50 3.72 10.42
C ASP A 33 3.69 5.15 10.93
N ASN A 34 2.65 5.72 11.53
CA ASN A 34 2.66 7.10 12.01
C ASN A 34 3.63 7.32 13.16
N PHE A 35 4.00 6.27 13.90
CA PHE A 35 4.91 6.39 15.03
C PHE A 35 6.37 6.35 14.57
N SER A 36 6.78 5.29 13.87
CA SER A 36 8.17 5.11 13.45
C SER A 36 8.56 5.87 12.18
N LYS A 37 7.55 6.36 11.43
CA LYS A 37 7.71 6.98 10.11
C LYS A 37 8.27 6.03 9.04
N TYR A 38 8.23 4.72 9.27
CA TYR A 38 8.48 3.74 8.21
C TYR A 38 7.32 3.75 7.20
N ALA A 39 7.67 3.67 5.93
CA ALA A 39 6.73 3.67 4.82
C ALA A 39 6.99 2.48 3.90
N TRP A 40 5.92 1.80 3.51
CA TRP A 40 5.91 0.72 2.53
C TRP A 40 5.12 1.14 1.30
N SER A 41 5.55 0.66 0.14
CA SER A 41 4.89 0.94 -1.12
C SER A 41 4.83 -0.33 -1.96
N VAL A 42 3.60 -0.76 -2.28
CA VAL A 42 3.35 -2.01 -3.02
C VAL A 42 2.48 -1.71 -4.24
N GLY A 43 2.94 -2.12 -5.42
CA GLY A 43 2.18 -1.98 -6.66
C GLY A 43 0.99 -2.95 -6.69
N VAL A 44 -0.19 -2.45 -7.05
CA VAL A 44 -1.43 -3.24 -7.19
C VAL A 44 -2.01 -3.07 -8.59
N LYS A 45 -2.42 -4.18 -9.22
CA LYS A 45 -2.93 -4.19 -10.61
C LYS A 45 -4.41 -3.79 -10.71
N SER A 46 -5.17 -3.97 -9.63
CA SER A 46 -6.59 -3.61 -9.56
C SER A 46 -6.95 -3.01 -8.19
N LYS A 47 -8.12 -2.37 -8.10
CA LYS A 47 -8.69 -1.84 -6.84
C LYS A 47 -9.60 -2.87 -6.16
N SER A 48 -9.51 -4.14 -6.54
CA SER A 48 -10.33 -5.19 -5.93
C SER A 48 -9.94 -5.33 -4.46
N ALA A 49 -10.93 -5.64 -3.61
CA ALA A 49 -10.69 -5.86 -2.19
C ALA A 49 -9.66 -6.99 -1.97
N GLU A 50 -9.68 -8.03 -2.82
CA GLU A 50 -8.76 -9.17 -2.77
C GLU A 50 -7.31 -8.76 -3.03
N ASP A 51 -7.06 -7.95 -4.07
CA ASP A 51 -5.72 -7.51 -4.42
C ASP A 51 -5.15 -6.55 -3.36
N VAL A 52 -5.98 -5.62 -2.88
CA VAL A 52 -5.58 -4.67 -1.83
C VAL A 52 -5.31 -5.39 -0.50
N SER A 53 -6.17 -6.34 -0.12
CA SER A 53 -5.98 -7.12 1.12
C SER A 53 -4.71 -7.96 1.08
N ARG A 54 -4.39 -8.55 -0.08
CA ARG A 54 -3.15 -9.32 -0.27
C ARG A 54 -1.91 -8.42 -0.18
N ALA A 55 -1.96 -7.23 -0.78
CA ALA A 55 -0.88 -6.25 -0.68
C ALA A 55 -0.69 -5.81 0.79
N MET A 56 -1.77 -5.51 1.51
CA MET A 56 -1.73 -5.16 2.93
C MET A 56 -1.15 -6.29 3.79
N ALA A 57 -1.56 -7.54 3.55
CA ALA A 57 -1.03 -8.70 4.26
C ALA A 57 0.49 -8.85 4.08
N SER A 58 1.03 -8.55 2.89
CA SER A 58 2.48 -8.59 2.65
C SER A 58 3.24 -7.53 3.46
N ILE A 59 2.63 -6.35 3.65
CA ILE A 59 3.21 -5.26 4.44
C ILE A 59 3.21 -5.61 5.93
N LEU A 60 2.12 -6.19 6.43
CA LEU A 60 1.99 -6.61 7.83
C LEU A 60 2.89 -7.81 8.19
N SER A 61 3.33 -8.60 7.21
CA SER A 61 4.24 -9.73 7.40
C SER A 61 5.71 -9.40 7.16
N SER A 62 6.04 -8.12 6.89
CA SER A 62 7.40 -7.66 6.54
C SER A 62 8.29 -7.44 7.76
#